data_AF-A0A378MJA5-F1
#
_entry.id   AF-A0A378MJA5-F1
#
_cell.length_a   1.000
_cell.length_b   1.000
_cell.length_c   1.000
_cell.angle_alpha   90.00
_cell.angle_beta   90.00
_cell.angle_gamma   90.00
#
_symmetry.space_group_name_H-M   'P 1'
#
loop_
_entity.id
_entity.type
_entity.pdbx_description
1 polymer ?
#
loop_
_entity_poly.entity_id
_entity_poly.type
_entity_poly.pdbx_seq_one_letter_code
_entity_poly.pdbx_strand_id
1 'polypeptide(L)'
;MELKLASDDEKFLFKVIEQTAYQAFLEGVEQGKKEVSFPPIITRSEFMEMYRIGETSASNHINSEGFPKTKIQGRYPTWEVIKFMKVNSPELKLQKKVI
;
A
#
# COMPACT_ATOMS: atom_id res chain seq x y z
N MET A 1 -16.55 -40.05 -19.20
CA MET A 1 -15.21 -40.67 -19.29
C MET A 1 -14.43 -40.15 -18.09
N GLU A 2 -14.34 -40.95 -17.03
CA GLU A 2 -13.46 -40.62 -15.91
C GLU A 2 -12.01 -40.84 -16.37
N LEU A 3 -11.26 -39.76 -16.50
CA LEU A 3 -9.82 -39.82 -16.72
C LEU A 3 -9.16 -40.27 -15.40
N LYS A 4 -8.89 -41.57 -15.28
CA LYS A 4 -8.00 -42.10 -14.23
C LYS A 4 -6.57 -41.92 -14.68
N LEU A 5 -5.88 -40.91 -14.14
CA LEU A 5 -4.43 -40.77 -14.29
C LEU A 5 -3.74 -41.97 -13.62
N ALA A 6 -2.59 -42.38 -14.16
CA ALA A 6 -1.72 -43.29 -13.42
C ALA A 6 -1.26 -42.60 -12.12
N SER A 7 -1.05 -43.37 -11.04
CA SER A 7 -0.66 -42.85 -9.70
C SER A 7 0.46 -41.82 -9.75
N ASP A 8 1.41 -42.01 -10.67
CA ASP A 8 2.62 -41.19 -10.75
C ASP A 8 2.36 -39.90 -11.53
N ASP A 9 1.46 -39.93 -12.51
CA ASP A 9 0.98 -38.73 -13.20
C ASP A 9 0.14 -37.86 -12.26
N GLU A 10 -0.65 -38.47 -11.38
CA GLU A 10 -1.44 -37.75 -10.37
C GLU A 10 -0.55 -37.02 -9.36
N LYS A 11 0.50 -37.69 -8.85
CA LYS A 11 1.49 -37.07 -7.96
C LYS A 11 2.27 -35.96 -8.65
N PHE A 12 2.65 -36.17 -9.91
CA PHE A 12 3.33 -35.15 -10.70
C PHE A 12 2.43 -33.92 -10.90
N LEU A 13 1.17 -34.13 -11.30
CA LEU A 13 0.20 -33.07 -11.51
C LEU A 13 -0.08 -32.28 -10.22
N PHE A 14 -0.26 -32.97 -9.09
CA PHE A 14 -0.42 -32.33 -7.78
C PHE A 14 0.75 -31.40 -7.44
N LYS A 15 1.98 -31.88 -7.66
CA LYS A 15 3.19 -31.08 -7.39
C LYS A 15 3.28 -29.85 -8.28
N VAL A 16 2.91 -29.96 -9.56
CA VAL A 16 2.87 -28.82 -10.49
C VAL A 16 1.82 -27.80 -10.06
N ILE A 17 0.62 -28.25 -9.66
CA ILE A 17 -0.45 -27.38 -9.17
C ILE A 17 -0.02 -26.65 -7.89
N GLU A 18 0.56 -27.37 -6.93
CA GLU A 18 1.04 -26.79 -5.67
C GLU A 18 2.11 -25.70 -5.91
N GLN A 19 3.08 -25.99 -6.79
CA GLN A 19 4.11 -25.01 -7.17
C GLN A 19 3.50 -23.79 -7.87
N THR A 20 2.57 -24.00 -8.79
CA THR A 20 1.92 -22.91 -9.52
C THR A 20 1.09 -22.03 -8.57
N ALA A 21 0.33 -22.64 -7.66
CA ALA A 21 -0.44 -21.91 -6.65
C ALA A 21 0.46 -21.13 -5.70
N TYR A 22 1.60 -21.71 -5.28
CA TYR A 22 2.56 -21.03 -4.43
C TYR A 22 3.21 -19.82 -5.13
N GLN A 23 3.59 -19.96 -6.40
CA GLN A 23 4.14 -18.84 -7.18
C GLN A 23 3.09 -17.74 -7.38
N ALA A 24 1.86 -18.09 -7.75
CA ALA A 24 0.76 -17.13 -7.89
C ALA A 24 0.47 -16.38 -6.57
N PHE A 25 0.55 -17.07 -5.44
CA PHE A 25 0.45 -16.44 -4.12
C PHE A 25 1.58 -15.45 -3.87
N LEU A 26 2.84 -15.83 -4.12
CA LEU A 26 3.99 -14.94 -3.94
C LEU A 26 3.91 -13.71 -4.85
N GLU A 27 3.56 -13.90 -6.12
CA GLU A 27 3.37 -12.81 -7.08
C GLU A 27 2.22 -11.89 -6.67
N GLY A 28 1.10 -12.45 -6.20
CA GLY A 28 -0.02 -11.68 -5.67
C GLY A 28 0.33 -10.88 -4.42
N VAL A 29 1.14 -11.43 -3.52
CA VAL A 29 1.66 -10.71 -2.35
C VAL A 29 2.60 -9.58 -2.77
N GLU A 30 3.51 -9.82 -3.71
CA GLU A 30 4.43 -8.79 -4.21
C GLU A 30 3.72 -7.68 -5.00
N GLN A 31 2.72 -8.02 -5.82
CA GLN A 31 1.84 -7.04 -6.45
C GLN A 31 1.04 -6.26 -5.42
N GLY A 32 0.44 -6.92 -4.43
CA GLY A 32 -0.28 -6.25 -3.35
C GLY A 32 0.62 -5.29 -2.55
N LYS A 33 1.88 -5.65 -2.31
CA LYS A 33 2.87 -4.72 -1.74
C LYS A 33 3.13 -3.53 -2.66
N LYS A 34 3.27 -3.73 -3.97
CA LYS A 34 3.54 -2.65 -4.93
C LYS A 34 2.34 -1.71 -5.12
N GLU A 35 1.13 -2.24 -5.16
CA GLU A 35 -0.12 -1.49 -5.39
C GLU A 35 -0.64 -0.79 -4.12
N VAL A 36 -0.33 -1.32 -2.93
CA VAL A 36 -0.86 -0.80 -1.65
C VAL A 36 0.22 -0.11 -0.79
N SER A 37 1.48 -0.08 -1.23
CA SER A 37 2.56 0.60 -0.50
C SER A 37 2.60 2.10 -0.79
N PHE A 38 2.29 2.92 0.21
CA PHE A 38 2.66 4.33 0.16
C PHE A 38 4.20 4.47 0.22
N PRO A 39 4.80 5.44 -0.48
CA PRO A 39 6.24 5.69 -0.37
C PRO A 39 6.60 6.02 1.09
N PRO A 40 7.81 5.69 1.57
CA PRO A 40 8.20 5.93 2.97
C PRO A 40 8.26 7.43 3.33
N ILE A 41 8.48 8.27 2.33
CA ILE A 41 8.50 9.73 2.43
C ILE A 41 7.61 10.28 1.33
N ILE A 42 6.78 11.25 1.68
CA ILE A 42 5.85 11.93 0.79
C ILE A 42 6.21 13.41 0.65
N THR A 43 5.82 13.97 -0.48
CA THR A 43 5.83 15.39 -0.79
C THR A 43 4.51 16.03 -0.35
N ARG A 44 4.46 17.37 -0.42
CA ARG A 44 3.22 18.12 -0.19
C ARG A 44 2.12 17.76 -1.18
N SER A 45 2.46 17.60 -2.47
CA SER A 45 1.49 17.21 -3.51
C SER A 45 0.94 15.80 -3.28
N GLU A 46 1.79 14.85 -2.88
CA GLU A 46 1.33 13.49 -2.55
C GLU A 46 0.48 13.47 -1.28
N PHE A 47 0.80 14.30 -0.28
CA PHE A 47 -0.06 14.48 0.89
C PHE A 47 -1.46 14.99 0.49
N MET A 48 -1.51 15.98 -0.40
CA MET A 48 -2.77 16.50 -0.95
C MET A 48 -3.55 15.42 -1.70
N GLU A 49 -2.87 14.63 -2.53
CA GLU A 49 -3.47 13.52 -3.29
C GLU A 49 -4.03 12.44 -2.36
N MET A 50 -3.24 12.01 -1.37
CA MET A 50 -3.61 10.95 -0.42
C MET A 50 -4.85 11.28 0.40
N TYR A 51 -5.05 12.55 0.76
CA TYR A 51 -6.20 12.97 1.56
C TYR A 51 -7.28 13.71 0.74
N ARG A 52 -7.06 13.90 -0.57
CA ARG A 52 -7.91 14.71 -1.47
C ARG A 52 -8.25 16.08 -0.89
N ILE A 53 -7.23 16.75 -0.33
CA ILE A 53 -7.37 18.09 0.27
C ILE A 53 -6.74 19.16 -0.62
N GLY A 54 -7.30 20.36 -0.55
CA GLY A 54 -6.77 21.54 -1.24
C GLY A 54 -5.50 22.08 -0.58
N GLU A 55 -4.81 22.96 -1.30
CA GLU A 55 -3.50 23.48 -0.89
C GLU A 55 -3.54 24.24 0.45
N THR A 56 -4.60 25.02 0.70
CA THR A 56 -4.79 25.74 1.96
C THR A 56 -4.91 24.79 3.14
N SER A 57 -5.77 23.77 3.03
CA SER A 57 -5.93 22.75 4.08
C SER A 57 -4.64 21.98 4.30
N ALA A 58 -3.93 21.61 3.23
CA ALA A 58 -2.63 20.97 3.35
C ALA A 58 -1.61 21.86 4.08
N SER A 59 -1.58 23.16 3.78
CA SER A 59 -0.74 24.15 4.48
C SER A 59 -1.06 24.19 5.97
N ASN A 60 -2.34 24.23 6.32
CA ASN A 60 -2.78 24.31 7.70
C ASN A 60 -2.33 23.09 8.51
N HIS A 61 -2.43 21.89 7.95
CA HIS A 61 -1.92 20.68 8.60
C HIS A 61 -0.39 20.65 8.66
N ILE A 62 0.31 20.96 7.56
CA ILE A 62 1.78 20.92 7.54
C ILE A 62 2.40 21.94 8.52
N ASN A 63 1.72 23.07 8.74
CA ASN A 63 2.15 24.12 9.64
C ASN A 63 1.61 23.96 11.06
N SER A 64 0.74 22.98 11.32
CA SER A 64 0.23 22.74 12.68
C SER A 64 1.34 22.24 13.59
N GLU A 65 1.20 22.55 14.87
CA GLU A 65 2.10 22.05 15.91
C GLU A 65 2.12 20.51 15.91
N GLY A 66 3.30 19.92 16.07
CA GLY A 66 3.48 18.47 16.09
C GLY A 66 3.35 17.77 14.74
N PHE A 67 3.16 18.49 13.62
CA PHE A 67 3.16 17.85 12.31
C PHE A 67 4.51 17.20 12.01
N PRO A 68 4.56 15.90 11.62
CA PRO A 68 5.81 15.18 11.38
C PRO A 68 6.60 15.77 10.21
N LYS A 69 7.86 16.15 10.45
CA LYS A 69 8.76 16.73 9.45
C LYS A 69 10.07 15.99 9.43
N THR A 70 10.61 15.76 8.23
CA THR A 70 11.98 15.27 8.09
C THR A 70 12.97 16.45 8.15
N LYS A 71 14.28 16.14 8.16
CA LYS A 71 15.33 17.16 7.99
C LYS A 71 15.34 17.78 6.59
N ILE A 72 14.68 17.16 5.62
CA ILE A 72 14.62 17.61 4.23
C ILE A 72 13.35 18.43 4.05
N GLN A 73 13.51 19.67 3.59
CA GLN A 73 12.38 20.58 3.38
C GLN A 73 11.39 20.02 2.35
N GLY A 74 10.09 20.11 2.64
CA GLY A 74 9.03 19.64 1.74
C GLY A 74 8.95 18.11 1.60
N ARG A 75 9.55 17.37 2.55
CA ARG A 75 9.51 15.91 2.62
C ARG A 75 9.05 15.48 4.01
N TYR A 76 8.02 14.62 4.04
CA TYR A 76 7.34 14.22 5.27
C TYR A 76 7.32 12.70 5.42
N PRO A 77 7.53 12.15 6.62
CA PRO A 77 7.52 10.71 6.86
C PRO A 77 6.08 10.18 6.81
N THR A 78 5.80 9.31 5.84
CA THR A 78 4.42 8.94 5.47
C THR A 78 3.64 8.32 6.62
N TRP A 79 4.20 7.32 7.29
CA TRP A 79 3.50 6.62 8.37
C TRP A 79 3.23 7.50 9.58
N GLU A 80 4.14 8.44 9.88
CA GLU A 80 3.95 9.40 10.97
C GLU A 80 2.88 10.42 10.61
N VAL A 81 2.89 10.94 9.37
CA VAL A 81 1.82 11.82 8.87
C VAL A 81 0.48 11.11 8.95
N ILE A 82 0.40 9.85 8.53
CA ILE A 82 -0.82 9.05 8.62
C ILE A 82 -1.32 8.94 10.08
N LYS A 83 -0.41 8.65 11.02
CA LYS A 83 -0.75 8.60 12.45
C LYS A 83 -1.24 9.95 12.96
N PHE A 84 -0.54 11.03 12.62
CA PHE A 84 -0.90 12.39 13.00
C PHE A 84 -2.30 12.76 12.50
N MET A 85 -2.59 12.51 11.22
CA MET A 85 -3.89 12.84 10.61
C MET A 85 -5.04 12.03 11.20
N LYS A 86 -4.83 10.76 11.55
CA LYS A 86 -5.85 9.95 12.23
C LYS A 86 -6.32 10.55 13.56
N VAL A 87 -5.43 11.28 14.25
CA VAL A 87 -5.74 11.91 15.55
C VAL A 87 -6.31 13.31 15.36
N ASN A 88 -5.70 14.12 14.48
CA ASN A 88 -6.01 15.55 14.37
C ASN A 88 -7.09 15.87 13.34
N SER A 89 -7.38 14.94 12.43
CA SER A 89 -8.39 15.12 11.36
C SER A 89 -9.02 13.77 11.01
N PRO A 90 -9.68 13.10 11.97
CA PRO A 90 -10.27 11.77 11.78
C PRO A 90 -11.34 11.71 10.67
N GLU A 91 -11.92 12.84 10.31
CA GLU A 91 -12.86 12.99 9.20
C GLU A 91 -12.20 12.84 7.82
N LEU A 92 -10.89 13.09 7.70
CA LEU A 92 -10.15 12.95 6.46
C LEU A 92 -9.72 11.50 6.24
N LYS A 93 -10.30 10.87 5.20
CA LYS A 93 -10.01 9.49 4.84
C LYS A 93 -8.84 9.40 3.87
N LEU A 94 -7.89 8.52 4.21
CA LEU A 94 -6.84 8.09 3.29
C LEU A 94 -7.47 7.46 2.04
N GLN A 95 -7.10 8.00 0.91
CA GLN A 95 -7.44 7.47 -0.40
C GLN A 95 -6.35 6.48 -0.77
N LYS A 96 -6.72 5.21 -0.96
CA LYS A 96 -5.80 4.25 -1.58
C LYS A 96 -5.60 4.69 -3.03
N LYS A 97 -4.35 4.79 -3.46
CA LYS A 97 -4.04 4.86 -4.88
C LYS A 97 -4.37 3.48 -5.45
N VAL A 98 -5.49 3.37 -6.16
CA VAL A 98 -5.72 2.23 -7.05
C VAL A 98 -4.86 2.53 -8.25
N ILE A 99 -3.71 1.86 -8.36
CA ILE A 99 -2.83 1.93 -9.53
C ILE A 99 -3.42 1.00 -10.60
#